data_AF-A0A9W6QDT5-F1
#
_entry.id   AF-A0A9W6QDT5-F1
#
_cell.length_a   1.000
_cell.length_b   1.000
_cell.length_c   1.000
_cell.angle_alpha   90.00
_cell.angle_beta   90.00
_cell.angle_gamma   90.00
#
_symmetry.space_group_name_H-M   'P 1'
#
loop_
_entity.id
_entity.type
_entity.pdbx_description
1 polymer ?
#
loop_
_entity_poly.entity_id
_entity_poly.type
_entity_poly.pdbx_seq_one_letter_code
_entity_poly.pdbx_strand_id
1 'polypeptide(L)'
;MPTREELAATVRTVVSDVLGTDPEELGERTGLAEEFGIDSLELMEIGARLERTLCLRIDPDDLLSARDLGHAVDLLHARFADPATADPASRTAHAVITLTPAPGGPA
;
A
#
# COMPACT_ATOMS: atom_id res chain seq x y z
N MET A 1 16.85 -4.68 -12.50
CA MET A 1 15.59 -4.08 -12.03
C MET A 1 14.48 -5.07 -12.34
N PRO A 2 13.70 -5.52 -11.35
CA PRO A 2 12.54 -6.36 -11.63
C PRO A 2 11.57 -5.57 -12.52
N THR A 3 10.95 -6.24 -13.48
CA THR A 3 9.93 -5.60 -14.31
C THR A 3 8.62 -5.44 -13.52
N ARG A 4 7.75 -4.55 -13.98
CA ARG A 4 6.42 -4.37 -13.41
C ARG A 4 5.64 -5.70 -13.36
N GLU A 5 5.82 -6.57 -14.35
CA GLU A 5 5.19 -7.89 -14.41
C GLU A 5 5.74 -8.85 -13.33
N GLU A 6 7.05 -8.88 -13.11
CA GLU A 6 7.67 -9.67 -12.04
C GLU A 6 7.20 -9.22 -10.65
N LEU A 7 7.04 -7.91 -10.47
CA LEU A 7 6.49 -7.33 -9.25
C LEU A 7 5.01 -7.70 -9.09
N ALA A 8 4.22 -7.61 -10.17
CA ALA A 8 2.81 -8.01 -10.14
C ALA A 8 2.64 -9.48 -9.79
N ALA A 9 3.44 -10.37 -10.37
CA ALA A 9 3.43 -11.78 -10.03
C ALA A 9 3.75 -12.00 -8.54
N THR A 10 4.80 -11.35 -8.04
CA THR A 10 5.20 -11.44 -6.63
C THR A 10 4.11 -10.94 -5.69
N VAL A 11 3.52 -9.77 -5.97
CA VAL A 11 2.44 -9.19 -5.16
C VAL A 11 1.22 -10.11 -5.17
N ARG A 12 0.79 -10.59 -6.35
CA ARG A 12 -0.32 -11.54 -6.45
C ARG A 12 -0.07 -12.81 -5.65
N THR A 13 1.11 -13.40 -5.74
CA THR A 13 1.45 -14.61 -4.99
C THR A 13 1.40 -14.39 -3.47
N VAL A 14 1.91 -13.26 -2.98
CA VAL A 14 1.87 -12.96 -1.54
C VAL A 14 0.45 -12.71 -1.07
N VAL A 15 -0.30 -11.90 -1.82
CA VAL A 15 -1.70 -11.57 -1.54
C VAL A 15 -2.57 -12.82 -1.56
N SER A 16 -2.41 -13.69 -2.57
CA SER A 16 -3.15 -14.94 -2.71
C SER A 16 -2.87 -15.91 -1.57
N ASP A 17 -1.62 -15.98 -1.09
CA ASP A 17 -1.25 -16.85 0.04
C ASP A 17 -1.84 -16.37 1.37
N VAL A 18 -1.97 -15.04 1.56
CA VAL A 18 -2.57 -14.45 2.76
C VAL A 18 -4.10 -14.58 2.74
N LEU A 19 -4.74 -14.26 1.61
CA LEU A 19 -6.19 -14.34 1.44
C LEU A 19 -6.70 -15.79 1.26
N GLY A 20 -5.83 -16.71 0.85
CA GLY A 20 -6.22 -18.07 0.47
C GLY A 20 -7.06 -18.13 -0.82
N THR A 21 -6.86 -17.19 -1.75
CA THR A 21 -7.51 -17.15 -3.08
C THR A 21 -6.51 -17.47 -4.19
N ASP A 22 -6.96 -17.54 -5.44
CA ASP A 22 -6.08 -17.80 -6.58
C ASP A 22 -5.46 -16.50 -7.13
N PRO A 23 -4.14 -16.48 -7.42
CA PRO A 23 -3.48 -15.30 -7.97
C PRO A 23 -3.95 -14.93 -9.38
N GLU A 24 -4.66 -15.83 -10.07
CA GLU A 24 -5.27 -15.58 -11.38
C GLU A 24 -6.57 -14.75 -11.27
N GLU A 25 -7.28 -14.80 -10.14
CA GLU A 25 -8.45 -13.94 -9.86
C GLU A 25 -8.02 -12.51 -9.47
N LEU A 26 -6.76 -12.35 -9.08
CA LEU A 26 -6.14 -11.09 -8.69
C LEU A 26 -5.67 -10.30 -9.92
N GLY A 27 -6.59 -9.58 -10.55
CA GLY A 27 -6.31 -8.68 -11.68
C GLY A 27 -5.61 -7.38 -11.28
N GLU A 28 -5.04 -6.66 -12.26
CA GLU A 28 -4.45 -5.32 -12.03
C GLU A 28 -5.49 -4.26 -11.65
N ARG A 29 -6.74 -4.50 -12.05
CA ARG A 29 -7.91 -3.65 -11.82
C ARG A 29 -8.68 -4.08 -10.57
N THR A 30 -8.21 -5.11 -9.87
CA THR A 30 -8.92 -5.65 -8.72
C THR A 30 -8.52 -4.87 -7.47
N GLY A 31 -9.52 -4.32 -6.80
CA GLY A 31 -9.35 -3.56 -5.57
C GLY A 31 -9.07 -4.51 -4.42
N LEU A 32 -7.85 -4.45 -3.87
CA LEU A 32 -7.45 -5.29 -2.75
C LEU A 32 -8.33 -5.02 -1.52
N ALA A 33 -8.46 -3.76 -1.11
CA ALA A 33 -9.26 -3.38 0.04
C ALA A 33 -10.78 -3.41 -0.23
N GLU A 34 -11.22 -3.06 -1.45
CA GLU A 34 -12.65 -2.89 -1.75
C GLU A 34 -13.34 -4.18 -2.23
N GLU A 35 -12.67 -5.05 -3.00
CA GLU A 35 -13.26 -6.32 -3.46
C GLU A 35 -12.96 -7.49 -2.52
N PHE A 36 -11.71 -7.64 -2.11
CA PHE A 36 -11.29 -8.76 -1.25
C PHE A 36 -11.42 -8.45 0.23
N GLY A 37 -11.63 -7.19 0.61
CA GLY A 37 -11.81 -6.79 1.99
C GLY A 37 -10.54 -6.98 2.84
N ILE A 38 -9.35 -6.79 2.25
CA ILE A 38 -8.09 -6.98 2.99
C ILE A 38 -8.07 -6.10 4.25
N ASP A 39 -7.94 -6.74 5.41
CA ASP A 39 -7.82 -6.06 6.70
C ASP A 39 -6.43 -5.46 6.92
N SER A 40 -6.36 -4.49 7.85
CA SER A 40 -5.09 -3.90 8.31
C SER A 40 -4.04 -4.92 8.78
N LEU A 41 -4.46 -6.08 9.30
CA LEU A 41 -3.58 -7.18 9.69
C LEU A 41 -3.00 -7.90 8.46
N GLU A 42 -3.84 -8.20 7.47
CA GLU A 42 -3.43 -8.84 6.23
C GLU A 42 -2.51 -7.92 5.42
N LEU A 43 -2.80 -6.62 5.35
CA LEU A 43 -1.91 -5.63 4.73
C LEU A 43 -0.54 -5.57 5.40
N MET A 44 -0.50 -5.64 6.73
CA MET A 44 0.76 -5.69 7.47
C MET A 44 1.57 -6.96 7.12
N GLU A 45 0.89 -8.11 7.01
CA GLU A 45 1.55 -9.37 6.64
C GLU A 45 2.01 -9.39 5.17
N ILE A 46 1.17 -8.93 4.25
CA ILE A 46 1.49 -8.79 2.82
C ILE A 46 2.69 -7.85 2.66
N GLY A 47 2.66 -6.69 3.31
CA GLY A 47 3.76 -5.73 3.33
C GLY A 47 5.05 -6.39 3.81
N ALA A 48 5.05 -7.00 5.01
CA ALA A 48 6.23 -7.64 5.58
C ALA A 48 6.80 -8.77 4.70
N ARG A 49 5.93 -9.55 4.04
CA ARG A 49 6.37 -10.60 3.10
C ARG A 49 6.95 -10.00 1.83
N LEU A 50 6.35 -8.96 1.26
CA LEU A 50 6.88 -8.27 0.09
C LEU A 50 8.22 -7.61 0.40
N GLU A 51 8.37 -6.99 1.56
CA GLU A 51 9.64 -6.40 2.02
C GLU A 51 10.74 -7.46 2.10
N ARG A 52 10.44 -8.63 2.66
CA ARG A 52 11.39 -9.74 2.77
C ARG A 52 11.75 -10.33 1.41
N THR A 53 10.79 -10.44 0.49
CA THR A 53 11.00 -10.99 -0.85
C THR A 53 11.76 -10.03 -1.76
N LEU A 54 11.40 -8.75 -1.74
CA LEU A 54 11.94 -7.73 -2.63
C LEU A 54 13.14 -6.99 -2.00
N CYS A 55 13.45 -7.24 -0.73
CA CYS A 55 14.43 -6.50 0.06
C CYS A 55 14.21 -4.97 -0.01
N LEU A 56 12.96 -4.55 -0.17
CA LEU A 56 12.53 -3.15 -0.21
C LEU A 56 11.84 -2.77 1.09
N ARG A 57 11.80 -1.47 1.39
CA ARG A 57 11.00 -0.94 2.48
C ARG A 57 9.62 -0.53 1.95
N ILE A 58 8.56 -1.17 2.43
CA ILE A 58 7.18 -0.99 1.98
C ILE A 58 6.33 -0.64 3.19
N ASP A 59 5.62 0.48 3.10
CA ASP A 59 4.72 0.91 4.18
C ASP A 59 3.32 0.32 3.94
N PRO A 60 2.68 -0.29 4.95
CA PRO A 60 1.32 -0.81 4.81
C PRO A 60 0.30 0.28 4.45
N ASP A 61 0.55 1.54 4.81
CA ASP A 61 -0.30 2.68 4.43
C ASP A 61 -0.23 2.99 2.92
N ASP A 62 0.89 2.67 2.27
CA ASP A 62 1.07 2.79 0.81
C ASP A 62 0.25 1.73 0.08
N LEU A 63 0.23 0.50 0.63
CA LEU A 63 -0.61 -0.59 0.13
C LEU A 63 -2.11 -0.31 0.37
N LEU A 64 -2.47 0.33 1.48
CA LEU A 64 -3.84 0.77 1.77
C LEU A 64 -4.28 1.92 0.84
N SER A 65 -3.38 2.85 0.54
CA SER A 65 -3.61 3.95 -0.40
C SER A 65 -3.71 3.48 -1.85
N ALA A 66 -3.16 2.31 -2.17
CA ALA A 66 -3.30 1.71 -3.47
C ALA A 66 -4.73 1.21 -3.69
N ARG A 67 -5.43 1.86 -4.61
CA ARG A 67 -6.82 1.50 -4.97
C ARG A 67 -6.92 0.13 -5.62
N ASP A 68 -5.90 -0.25 -6.37
CA ASP A 68 -5.87 -1.47 -7.15
C ASP A 68 -4.49 -2.14 -7.04
N LEU A 69 -4.45 -3.45 -7.28
CA LEU A 69 -3.22 -4.23 -7.40
C LEU A 69 -2.21 -3.60 -8.37
N GLY A 70 -2.68 -3.12 -9.52
CA GLY A 70 -1.85 -2.48 -10.52
C GLY A 70 -1.21 -1.17 -10.03
N HIS A 71 -1.86 -0.45 -9.11
CA HIS A 71 -1.34 0.76 -8.49
C HIS A 71 -0.28 0.44 -7.44
N ALA A 72 -0.50 -0.59 -6.60
CA ALA A 72 0.50 -1.06 -5.64
C ALA A 72 1.79 -1.49 -6.36
N VAL A 73 1.67 -2.21 -7.47
CA VAL A 73 2.81 -2.66 -8.29
C VAL A 73 3.55 -1.48 -8.93
N ASP A 74 2.84 -0.45 -9.39
CA ASP A 74 3.46 0.75 -9.97
C ASP A 74 4.26 1.52 -8.92
N LEU A 75 3.71 1.67 -7.71
CA LEU A 75 4.40 2.26 -6.57
C LEU A 75 5.68 1.49 -6.25
N LEU A 76 5.61 0.16 -6.16
CA LEU A 76 6.78 -0.70 -5.93
C LEU A 76 7.84 -0.55 -7.03
N HIS A 77 7.41 -0.51 -8.29
CA HIS A 77 8.32 -0.36 -9.43
C HIS A 77 9.00 1.02 -9.44
N ALA A 78 8.27 2.08 -9.10
CA ALA A 78 8.82 3.41 -8.95
C ALA A 78 9.86 3.48 -7.80
N ARG A 79 9.65 2.77 -6.69
CA ARG A 79 10.60 2.70 -5.56
C ARG A 79 11.89 1.96 -5.93
N PHE A 80 11.82 0.96 -6.81
CA PHE A 80 13.00 0.31 -7.37
C PHE A 80 13.80 1.24 -8.29
N ALA A 81 13.11 2.14 -9.02
CA ALA A 81 13.75 3.12 -9.89
C ALA A 81 14.34 4.30 -9.10
N ASP A 82 13.66 4.74 -8.05
CA ASP A 82 14.09 5.84 -7.18
C ASP A 82 13.79 5.53 -5.69
N PRO A 83 14.79 5.03 -4.94
CA PRO A 83 14.63 4.76 -3.51
C PRO A 83 14.62 6.05 -2.65
N ALA A 84 14.90 7.22 -3.21
CA ALA A 84 14.95 8.50 -2.49
C ALA A 84 13.56 9.11 -2.26
N THR A 85 12.60 8.80 -3.13
CA THR A 85 11.19 9.21 -3.00
C THR A 85 10.44 8.38 -1.94
N ALA A 86 11.12 7.40 -1.33
CA ALA A 86 10.52 6.43 -0.41
C ALA A 86 10.36 6.91 1.03
N ASP A 87 10.73 8.15 1.36
CA ASP A 87 10.65 8.64 2.73
C ASP A 87 9.20 8.95 3.12
N PRO A 88 8.58 8.15 4.04
CA PRO A 88 7.21 8.38 4.47
C PRO A 88 7.06 9.65 5.31
N ALA A 89 8.15 10.34 5.70
CA ALA A 89 8.08 11.55 6.51
C ALA A 89 7.46 12.75 5.78
N SER A 90 7.24 12.68 4.45
CA SER A 90 6.53 13.75 3.72
C SER A 90 5.01 13.63 3.75
N ARG A 91 4.44 12.52 4.27
CA ARG A 91 2.98 12.29 4.24
C ARG A 91 2.24 12.60 5.54
N THR A 92 2.93 13.02 6.60
CA THR A 92 2.33 13.46 7.88
C THR A 92 1.64 14.84 7.82
N ALA A 93 1.14 15.26 6.65
CA ALA A 93 0.49 16.56 6.46
C ALA A 93 -1.02 16.46 6.11
N HIS A 94 -1.67 15.31 6.29
CA HIS A 94 -3.12 15.19 6.12
C HIS A 94 -3.87 14.69 7.35
N ALA A 95 -3.59 15.29 8.51
CA ALA A 95 -4.52 15.32 9.63
C ALA A 95 -4.24 16.51 10.55
N VAL A 96 -4.03 17.72 10.00
CA VAL A 96 -4.33 18.92 10.79
C VAL A 96 -5.86 19.07 10.77
N ILE A 97 -6.51 18.38 11.71
CA ILE A 97 -7.88 18.66 12.06
C ILE A 97 -7.84 20.04 12.72
N THR A 98 -7.93 21.11 11.94
CA THR A 98 -8.18 22.44 12.47
C THR A 98 -9.62 22.50 12.95
N LEU A 99 -9.90 21.92 14.11
CA LEU A 99 -11.05 22.37 14.90
C LEU A 99 -10.56 23.54 15.74
N THR A 100 -10.67 24.73 15.15
CA THR A 100 -10.53 26.04 15.80
C THR A 100 -11.13 26.01 17.22
N PRO A 101 -10.37 26.29 18.29
CA PRO A 101 -10.98 26.73 19.54
C PRO A 101 -11.55 28.14 19.32
N ALA A 102 -12.87 28.29 19.37
CA ALA A 102 -13.54 29.57 19.33
C ALA A 102 -13.07 30.45 20.52
N PRO A 103 -12.54 31.66 20.29
CA PRO A 103 -12.25 32.58 21.37
C PRO A 103 -13.53 33.34 21.78
N GLY A 104 -13.97 33.10 23.01
CA GLY A 104 -14.41 34.10 23.98
C GLY A 104 -15.54 35.08 23.63
N GLY A 105 -16.53 35.12 24.51
CA GLY A 105 -17.28 36.34 24.80
C GLY A 105 -18.22 36.18 26.00
N PRO A 106 -17.88 36.71 27.19
CA PRO A 106 -18.87 36.98 28.23
C PRO A 106 -19.58 38.31 27.94
N ALA A 107 -20.91 38.30 28.03
CA ALA A 107 -21.74 39.48 28.23
C ALA A 107 -22.93 39.10 29.12
#